data_AF-A0A951A6Q9-F1
#
_entry.id   AF-A0A951A6Q9-F1
#
_cell.length_a   1.000
_cell.length_b   1.000
_cell.length_c   1.000
_cell.angle_alpha   90.00
_cell.angle_beta   90.00
_cell.angle_gamma   90.00
#
_symmetry.space_group_name_H-M   'P 1'
#
loop_
_entity.id
_entity.type
_entity.pdbx_description
1 polymer ?
#
loop_
_entity_poly.entity_id
_entity_poly.type
_entity_poly.pdbx_seq_one_letter_code
_entity_poly.pdbx_strand_id
1 'polypeptide(L)'
;MRRETLPPRPDWQAKVEAVGLDFHTTGDQPYWWEAACYAFSAAEIDRLEEATETLHQLCLEAVDRLVTAGDFARLAIPEPFWGWVAESWKRRDPNLYGRFDLAFDGNGPPKLLEYNA
;
A
#
# COMPACT_ATOMS: atom_id res chain seq x y z
N MET A 1 -13.49 4.33 -11.09
CA MET A 1 -12.11 4.49 -11.57
C MET A 1 -12.18 4.40 -13.07
N ARG A 2 -11.60 5.36 -13.79
CA ARG A 2 -11.59 5.40 -15.25
C ARG A 2 -10.17 5.60 -15.74
N ARG A 3 -9.70 4.73 -16.62
CA ARG A 3 -8.43 4.95 -17.33
C ARG A 3 -8.64 5.98 -18.44
N GLU A 4 -7.79 6.99 -18.47
CA GLU A 4 -7.75 8.01 -19.51
C GLU A 4 -6.45 7.91 -20.28
N THR A 5 -6.52 7.97 -21.60
CA THR A 5 -5.33 8.04 -22.47
C THR A 5 -4.98 9.50 -22.69
N LEU A 6 -3.71 9.84 -22.47
CA LEU A 6 -3.20 11.19 -22.60
C LEU A 6 -1.96 11.19 -23.51
N PRO A 7 -1.70 12.25 -24.29
CA PRO A 7 -0.40 12.40 -24.93
C PRO A 7 0.66 12.68 -23.84
N PRO A 8 1.81 11.98 -23.84
CA PRO A 8 2.92 12.33 -22.96
C PRO A 8 3.30 13.80 -23.11
N ARG A 9 3.66 14.46 -22.01
CA ARG A 9 4.07 15.86 -22.06
C ARG A 9 5.37 15.98 -22.88
N PRO A 10 5.57 17.07 -23.65
CA PRO A 10 6.88 17.37 -24.22
C PRO A 10 7.92 17.45 -23.10
N ASP A 11 9.10 16.89 -23.34
CA ASP A 11 10.23 16.89 -22.40
C ASP A 11 9.88 16.36 -21.00
N TRP A 12 9.00 15.36 -20.93
CA TRP A 12 8.51 14.85 -19.65
C TRP A 12 9.63 14.30 -18.76
N GLN A 13 10.67 13.70 -19.34
CA GLN A 13 11.83 13.21 -18.60
C GLN A 13 12.50 14.36 -17.82
N ALA A 14 12.83 15.46 -18.51
CA ALA A 14 13.43 16.63 -17.88
C ALA A 14 12.52 17.24 -16.81
N LYS A 15 11.19 17.17 -16.99
CA LYS A 15 10.21 17.67 -16.00
C LYS A 15 10.17 16.81 -14.74
N VAL A 16 10.22 15.48 -14.87
CA VAL A 16 10.20 14.59 -13.69
C VAL A 16 11.56 14.60 -12.97
N GLU A 17 12.67 14.71 -13.70
CA GLU A 17 14.00 14.94 -13.13
C GLU A 17 14.05 16.25 -12.32
N ALA A 18 13.48 17.34 -12.84
CA ALA A 18 13.44 18.63 -12.15
C ALA A 18 12.69 18.61 -10.80
N VAL A 19 11.84 17.60 -10.55
CA VAL A 19 11.14 17.39 -9.26
C VAL A 19 11.71 16.23 -8.44
N GLY A 20 12.86 15.68 -8.84
CA GLY A 20 13.60 14.66 -8.09
C GLY A 20 13.24 13.21 -8.42
N LEU A 21 12.53 12.95 -9.52
CA LEU A 21 12.30 11.58 -10.00
C LEU A 21 13.36 11.21 -11.05
N ASP A 22 14.54 10.78 -10.58
CA ASP A 22 15.66 10.40 -11.46
C ASP A 22 15.47 9.01 -12.09
N PHE A 23 14.74 8.11 -11.42
CA PHE A 23 14.42 6.78 -11.95
C PHE A 23 13.12 6.81 -12.73
N HIS A 24 13.17 7.33 -13.96
CA HIS A 24 11.98 7.49 -14.81
C HIS A 24 11.97 6.60 -16.06
N THR A 25 13.13 6.03 -16.43
CA THR A 25 13.31 5.18 -17.61
C THR A 25 14.23 3.98 -17.29
N THR A 26 13.87 2.79 -17.77
CA THR A 26 14.66 1.56 -17.66
C THR A 26 15.02 1.04 -19.06
N GLY A 27 16.28 1.19 -19.46
CA GLY A 27 16.71 0.91 -20.83
C GLY A 27 15.99 1.84 -21.81
N ASP A 28 15.29 1.27 -22.79
CA ASP A 28 14.47 2.04 -23.75
C ASP A 28 12.99 2.13 -23.34
N GLN A 29 12.62 1.65 -22.14
CA GLN A 29 11.24 1.63 -21.67
C GLN A 29 10.97 2.67 -20.57
N PRO A 30 9.91 3.48 -20.69
CA PRO A 30 9.51 4.38 -19.62
C PRO A 30 9.05 3.60 -18.38
N TYR A 31 9.68 3.87 -17.24
CA TYR A 31 9.21 3.40 -15.93
C TYR A 31 8.05 4.30 -15.45
N TRP A 32 8.19 5.62 -15.61
CA TRP A 32 7.11 6.57 -15.42
C TRP A 32 6.28 6.72 -16.69
N TRP A 33 5.03 6.27 -16.66
CA TRP A 33 4.16 6.22 -17.85
C TRP A 33 3.21 7.42 -17.93
N GLU A 34 3.48 8.36 -18.83
CA GLU A 34 2.60 9.54 -19.02
C GLU A 34 1.48 9.34 -20.04
N ALA A 35 1.48 8.25 -20.81
CA ALA A 35 0.48 8.09 -21.87
C ALA A 35 -0.91 7.68 -21.36
N ALA A 36 -1.05 7.50 -20.05
CA ALA A 36 -2.33 7.28 -19.40
C ALA A 36 -2.31 7.73 -17.94
N CYS A 37 -3.49 8.08 -17.43
CA CYS A 37 -3.73 8.24 -16.00
C CYS A 37 -5.02 7.51 -15.62
N TYR A 38 -5.27 7.39 -14.31
CA TYR A 38 -6.52 6.89 -13.79
C TYR A 38 -7.24 8.02 -13.05
N ALA A 39 -8.43 8.35 -13.52
CA ALA A 39 -9.32 9.32 -12.91
C ALA A 39 -10.24 8.62 -11.91
N PHE A 40 -10.40 9.25 -10.74
CA PHE A 40 -11.29 8.80 -9.68
C PHE A 40 -12.29 9.90 -9.36
N SER A 41 -13.52 9.53 -9.03
CA SER A 41 -14.45 10.47 -8.38
C SER A 41 -14.10 10.60 -6.89
N ALA A 42 -14.50 11.71 -6.26
CA ALA A 42 -14.31 11.89 -4.82
C ALA A 42 -14.91 10.72 -4.01
N ALA A 43 -16.13 10.28 -4.36
CA ALA A 43 -16.78 9.15 -3.69
C ALA A 43 -16.03 7.81 -3.83
N GLU A 44 -15.26 7.63 -4.92
CA GLU A 44 -14.40 6.45 -5.07
C GLU A 44 -13.15 6.53 -4.21
N ILE A 45 -12.59 7.73 -4.03
CA ILE A 45 -11.48 7.98 -3.11
C ILE A 45 -11.95 7.74 -1.68
N ASP A 46 -13.09 8.32 -1.26
CA ASP A 46 -13.66 8.12 0.08
C ASP A 46 -13.85 6.64 0.40
N ARG A 47 -14.32 5.84 -0.58
CA ARG A 47 -14.48 4.39 -0.44
C ARG A 47 -13.14 3.66 -0.27
N LEU A 48 -12.10 4.07 -0.98
CA LEU A 48 -10.77 3.48 -0.83
C LEU A 48 -10.20 3.81 0.56
N GLU A 49 -10.37 5.04 1.03
CA GLU A 49 -9.96 5.47 2.36
C GLU A 49 -10.66 4.66 3.46
N GLU A 50 -11.99 4.56 3.43
CA GLU A 50 -12.78 3.76 4.37
C GLU A 50 -12.35 2.28 4.37
N ALA A 51 -12.11 1.72 3.19
CA ALA A 51 -11.65 0.35 3.04
C ALA A 51 -10.25 0.16 3.66
N THR A 52 -9.32 1.08 3.43
CA THR A 52 -7.97 0.99 4.00
C THR A 52 -7.96 1.14 5.52
N GLU A 53 -8.80 2.01 6.08
CA GLU A 53 -8.97 2.12 7.54
C GLU A 53 -9.52 0.82 8.11
N THR A 54 -10.57 0.28 7.51
CA THR A 54 -11.17 -1.00 7.94
C THR A 54 -10.16 -2.14 7.88
N LEU A 55 -9.39 -2.25 6.78
CA LEU A 55 -8.37 -3.27 6.62
C LEU A 55 -7.23 -3.10 7.64
N HIS A 56 -6.85 -1.87 7.96
CA HIS A 56 -5.84 -1.60 9.00
C HIS A 56 -6.32 -2.09 10.37
N GLN A 57 -7.55 -1.75 10.77
CA GLN A 57 -8.11 -2.21 12.04
C GLN A 57 -8.22 -3.74 12.11
N LEU A 58 -8.65 -4.39 11.02
CA LEU A 58 -8.69 -5.85 10.94
C LEU A 58 -7.29 -6.49 11.03
N CYS A 59 -6.27 -5.85 10.46
CA CYS A 59 -4.89 -6.31 10.59
C CYS A 59 -4.41 -6.23 12.05
N LEU A 60 -4.64 -5.09 12.74
CA LEU A 60 -4.29 -4.93 14.14
C LEU A 60 -5.02 -5.94 15.03
N GLU A 61 -6.30 -6.20 14.77
CA GLU A 61 -7.07 -7.22 15.49
C GLU A 61 -6.51 -8.63 15.26
N ALA A 62 -6.11 -8.96 14.03
CA ALA A 62 -5.49 -10.25 13.73
C ALA A 62 -4.14 -10.40 14.47
N VAL A 63 -3.31 -9.35 14.50
CA VAL A 63 -2.05 -9.33 15.25
C VAL A 63 -2.32 -9.53 16.75
N ASP A 64 -3.27 -8.79 17.32
CA ASP A 64 -3.62 -8.91 18.75
C ASP A 64 -3.99 -10.34 19.14
N ARG A 65 -4.84 -10.98 18.33
CA ARG A 65 -5.26 -12.37 18.55
C ARG A 65 -4.08 -13.34 18.49
N LEU A 66 -3.19 -13.19 17.51
CA LEU A 66 -2.03 -14.08 17.34
C LEU A 66 -1.01 -13.91 18.45
N VAL A 67 -0.69 -12.66 18.82
CA VAL A 67 0.24 -12.34 19.91
C VAL A 67 -0.31 -12.85 21.25
N THR A 68 -1.59 -12.59 21.53
CA THR A 68 -2.23 -13.03 22.79
C THR A 68 -2.31 -14.55 22.90
N ALA A 69 -2.53 -15.25 21.78
CA ALA A 69 -2.53 -16.71 21.74
C ALA A 69 -1.13 -17.34 21.74
N GLY A 70 -0.07 -16.55 21.54
CA GLY A 70 1.30 -17.05 21.37
C GLY A 70 1.53 -17.81 20.07
N ASP A 71 0.70 -17.61 19.04
CA ASP A 71 0.71 -18.36 17.78
C ASP A 71 1.67 -17.77 16.74
N PHE A 72 2.90 -17.47 17.17
CA PHE A 72 3.92 -16.85 16.31
C PHE A 72 4.43 -17.78 15.21
N ALA A 73 4.39 -19.09 15.46
CA ALA A 73 4.81 -20.11 14.49
C ALA A 73 3.95 -20.08 13.23
N ARG A 74 2.65 -19.76 13.34
CA ARG A 74 1.75 -19.61 12.20
C ARG A 74 2.12 -18.42 11.29
N LEU A 75 2.81 -17.43 11.83
CA LEU A 75 3.38 -16.30 11.08
C LEU A 75 4.81 -16.59 10.56
N ALA A 76 5.31 -17.81 10.76
CA ALA A 76 6.69 -18.19 10.45
C ALA A 76 7.76 -17.28 11.09
N ILE A 77 7.45 -16.67 12.24
CA ILE A 77 8.41 -15.87 13.01
C ILE A 77 9.36 -16.83 13.73
N PRO A 78 10.69 -16.67 13.62
CA PRO A 78 11.64 -17.50 14.37
C PRO A 78 11.50 -17.34 15.88
N GLU A 79 11.54 -18.45 16.61
CA GLU A 79 11.36 -18.52 18.08
C GLU A 79 12.17 -17.48 18.88
N PRO A 80 13.45 -17.19 18.56
CA PRO A 80 14.22 -16.20 19.29
C PRO A 80 13.60 -14.79 19.34
N PHE A 81 12.68 -14.45 18.42
CA PHE A 81 12.06 -13.13 18.33
C PHE A 81 10.69 -13.02 18.99
N TRP A 82 10.06 -14.13 19.41
CA TRP A 82 8.68 -14.13 19.91
C TRP A 82 8.49 -13.19 21.10
N GLY A 83 9.42 -13.19 22.06
CA GLY A 83 9.38 -12.31 23.23
C GLY A 83 9.47 -10.83 22.85
N TRP A 84 10.27 -10.47 21.84
CA TRP A 84 10.40 -9.08 21.39
C TRP A 84 9.13 -8.58 20.70
N VAL A 85 8.51 -9.41 19.86
CA VAL A 85 7.23 -9.10 19.21
C VAL A 85 6.14 -8.90 20.26
N ALA A 86 6.01 -9.82 21.22
CA ALA A 86 5.01 -9.73 22.27
C ALA A 86 5.17 -8.46 23.13
N GLU A 87 6.40 -8.14 23.55
CA GLU A 87 6.66 -6.96 24.38
C GLU A 87 6.48 -5.65 23.60
N SER A 88 6.82 -5.62 22.30
CA SER A 88 6.54 -4.47 21.43
C SER A 88 5.04 -4.21 21.31
N TRP A 89 4.25 -5.26 21.07
CA TRP A 89 2.80 -5.16 21.00
C TRP A 89 2.19 -4.68 22.33
N LYS A 90 2.64 -5.22 23.46
CA LYS A 90 2.18 -4.84 24.80
C LYS A 90 2.47 -3.37 25.13
N ARG A 91 3.62 -2.86 24.71
CA ARG A 91 3.96 -1.43 24.86
C ARG A 91 3.21 -0.53 23.89
N ARG A 92 2.55 -1.09 22.88
CA ARG A 92 1.94 -0.36 21.76
C ARG A 92 2.97 0.52 21.05
N ASP A 93 4.13 -0.06 20.76
CA ASP A 93 5.15 0.63 19.99
C ASP A 93 4.51 1.14 18.66
N PRO A 94 4.76 2.39 18.26
CA PRO A 94 4.05 3.00 17.14
C PRO A 94 4.52 2.42 15.80
N ASN A 95 3.57 2.29 14.85
CA ASN A 95 3.90 2.14 13.43
C ASN A 95 4.12 3.52 12.78
N LEU A 96 4.90 3.56 11.71
CA LEU A 96 5.22 4.82 11.01
C LEU A 96 4.33 5.04 9.79
N TYR A 97 4.27 4.05 8.90
CA TYR A 97 3.41 4.03 7.72
C TYR A 97 3.21 2.59 7.26
N GLY A 98 2.17 2.36 6.47
CA GLY A 98 1.94 1.11 5.75
C GLY A 98 1.42 1.39 4.34
N ARG A 99 1.57 0.41 3.43
CA ARG A 99 1.04 0.49 2.06
C ARG A 99 0.12 -0.68 1.77
N PHE A 100 -1.12 -0.37 1.44
CA PHE A 100 -2.07 -1.34 0.90
C PHE A 100 -1.97 -1.38 -0.62
N ASP A 101 -1.83 -2.58 -1.15
CA ASP A 101 -1.98 -2.82 -2.58
C ASP A 101 -3.36 -3.44 -2.80
N LEU A 102 -4.19 -2.71 -3.54
CA LEU A 102 -5.61 -3.01 -3.75
C LEU A 102 -5.88 -3.24 -5.24
N ALA A 103 -6.79 -4.18 -5.52
CA ALA A 103 -7.46 -4.29 -6.81
C ALA A 103 -8.81 -3.57 -6.72
N PHE A 104 -9.02 -2.58 -7.60
CA PHE A 104 -10.25 -1.80 -7.64
C PHE A 104 -10.56 -1.35 -9.07
N ASP A 105 -11.75 -1.68 -9.55
CA ASP A 105 -12.22 -1.38 -10.91
C ASP A 105 -13.24 -0.22 -10.95
N GLY A 106 -13.57 0.37 -9.79
CA GLY A 106 -14.62 1.38 -9.65
C GLY A 106 -15.99 0.82 -9.25
N ASN A 107 -16.19 -0.49 -9.30
CA ASN A 107 -17.47 -1.14 -9.00
C ASN A 107 -17.36 -1.98 -7.72
N GLY A 108 -18.24 -1.71 -6.76
CA GLY A 108 -18.24 -2.42 -5.49
C GLY A 108 -17.02 -2.09 -4.61
N PRO A 109 -16.73 -2.91 -3.59
CA PRO A 109 -15.62 -2.68 -2.66
C PRO A 109 -14.27 -3.16 -3.25
N PRO A 110 -13.16 -2.46 -2.94
CA PRO A 110 -11.82 -2.88 -3.34
C PRO A 110 -11.45 -4.23 -2.71
N LYS A 111 -10.52 -4.95 -3.33
CA LYS A 111 -9.97 -6.22 -2.83
C LYS A 111 -8.52 -6.06 -2.43
N LEU A 112 -8.20 -6.54 -1.24
CA LEU A 112 -6.84 -6.56 -0.72
C LEU A 112 -5.99 -7.59 -1.48
N LEU A 113 -4.85 -7.14 -2.03
CA LEU A 113 -3.81 -8.01 -2.58
C LEU A 113 -2.74 -8.25 -1.52
N GLU A 114 -2.18 -7.17 -0.96
CA GLU A 114 -1.18 -7.22 0.11
C GLU A 114 -1.21 -5.97 1.00
N TYR A 115 -0.68 -6.11 2.21
CA TYR A 115 -0.45 -5.01 3.14
C TYR A 115 1.00 -5.03 3.61
N ASN A 116 1.74 -3.97 3.26
CA ASN A 116 3.15 -3.79 3.58
C ASN A 116 3.28 -2.88 4.81
N ALA A 117 3.45 -3.49 5.99
CA ALA A 117 3.50 -2.80 7.28
C ALA A 117 4.55 -3.41 8.21
#